data_AF-A0A849CM29-F1
#
_entry.id   AF-A0A849CM29-F1
#
_cell.length_a   1.000
_cell.length_b   1.000
_cell.length_c   1.000
_cell.angle_alpha   90.00
_cell.angle_beta   90.00
_cell.angle_gamma   90.00
#
_symmetry.space_group_name_H-M   'P 1'
#
loop_
_entity.id
_entity.type
_entity.pdbx_description
1 polymer ?
#
loop_
_entity_poly.entity_id
_entity_poly.type
_entity_poly.pdbx_seq_one_letter_code
_entity_poly.pdbx_strand_id
1 'polypeptide(L)' 'MISSEIKLELSKLEQNAMIDLFEVDLRGLKDKDGMNGELYRFYAGTNEMLNPIVWQGNTYQPFGANATGFSL' A
#
# COMPACT_ATOMS: atom_id res chain seq x y z
N MET A 1 -20.90 15.70 14.80
CA MET A 1 -21.48 15.48 13.45
C MET A 1 -20.60 16.19 12.44
N ILE A 2 -20.27 15.56 11.32
CA ILE A 2 -19.50 16.18 10.23
C ILE A 2 -20.43 17.13 9.43
N SER A 3 -19.95 18.33 9.08
CA SER A 3 -20.75 19.34 8.37
C SER A 3 -21.13 18.89 6.96
N SER A 4 -22.21 19.47 6.42
CA SER A 4 -22.68 19.23 5.05
C SER A 4 -21.62 19.55 4.00
N GLU A 5 -20.80 20.58 4.26
CA GLU A 5 -19.70 21.00 3.38
C GLU A 5 -18.58 19.97 3.35
N ILE A 6 -18.18 19.43 4.50
CA ILE A 6 -17.16 18.36 4.55
C ILE A 6 -17.68 17.10 3.83
N LYS A 7 -18.96 16.77 3.95
CA LYS A 7 -19.55 15.65 3.20
C LYS A 7 -19.49 15.86 1.68
N LEU A 8 -19.72 17.09 1.22
CA LEU A 8 -19.64 17.43 -0.20
C LEU A 8 -18.20 17.37 -0.71
N GLU A 9 -17.23 17.89 0.05
CA GLU A 9 -15.81 17.79 -0.30
C GLU A 9 -15.30 16.34 -0.31
N LEU A 10 -15.73 15.51 0.65
CA LEU A 10 -15.44 14.08 0.64
C LEU A 10 -16.01 13.34 -0.58
N SER A 11 -17.14 13.80 -1.13
CA SER A 11 -17.72 13.22 -2.35
C SER A 11 -16.98 13.61 -3.63
N LYS A 12 -16.16 14.68 -3.58
CA LYS A 12 -15.29 15.11 -4.68
C LYS A 12 -13.92 14.46 -4.66
N LEU A 13 -13.53 13.85 -3.53
CA LEU A 13 -12.30 13.08 -3.42
C LEU A 13 -12.35 11.97 -4.48
N GLU A 14 -11.38 11.96 -5.40
CA GLU A 14 -11.28 11.04 -6.55
C GLU A 14 -11.60 9.61 -6.12
N GLN A 15 -12.82 9.17 -6.42
CA GLN A 15 -13.36 7.87 -5.98
C GLN A 15 -12.80 6.70 -6.79
N ASN A 16 -11.80 6.97 -7.65
CA ASN A 16 -11.40 6.12 -8.78
C ASN A 16 -9.91 5.77 -8.79
N ALA A 17 -9.10 6.23 -7.83
CA ALA A 17 -7.70 5.82 -7.75
C ALA A 17 -7.61 4.37 -7.25
N MET A 18 -7.73 3.40 -8.17
CA MET A 18 -7.33 2.03 -7.90
C MET A 18 -5.83 2.03 -7.62
N ILE A 19 -5.45 1.56 -6.44
CA ILE A 19 -4.04 1.43 -6.04
C ILE A 19 -3.72 -0.04 -5.79
N ASP A 20 -2.59 -0.49 -6.33
CA ASP A 20 -2.11 -1.85 -6.12
C ASP A 20 -1.11 -1.87 -4.95
N LEU A 21 -1.56 -2.43 -3.83
CA LEU A 21 -0.73 -2.63 -2.64
C LEU A 21 -0.19 -4.06 -2.65
N PHE A 22 1.12 -4.20 -2.48
CA PHE A 22 1.78 -5.49 -2.52
C PHE A 22 2.34 -5.87 -1.16
N GLU A 23 2.19 -7.16 -0.81
CA GLU A 23 2.80 -7.77 0.35
C GLU A 23 3.60 -9.00 -0.07
N VAL A 24 4.83 -9.11 0.43
CA VAL A 24 5.67 -10.30 0.26
C VAL A 24 6.00 -10.83 1.65
N ASP A 25 5.35 -11.94 2.00
CA ASP A 25 5.54 -12.59 3.30
C ASP A 25 6.62 -13.67 3.22
N LEU A 26 7.81 -13.36 3.73
CA LEU A 26 8.93 -14.30 3.80
C LEU A 26 9.10 -14.91 5.20
N ARG A 27 8.21 -14.64 6.15
CA ARG A 27 8.35 -15.08 7.55
C ARG A 27 8.33 -16.60 7.70
N GLY A 28 7.75 -17.30 6.73
CA GLY A 28 7.75 -18.76 6.66
C GLY A 28 9.04 -19.37 6.10
N LEU A 29 9.95 -18.56 5.55
CA LEU A 29 11.22 -19.00 4.98
C LEU A 29 12.36 -18.75 5.96
N LYS A 30 13.37 -19.62 5.90
CA LYS A 30 14.61 -19.51 6.67
C LYS A 30 15.80 -19.37 5.73
N ASP A 31 16.75 -18.52 6.10
CA ASP A 31 18.04 -18.48 5.43
C ASP A 31 18.95 -19.63 5.89
N LYS A 32 20.18 -19.65 5.36
CA LYS A 32 21.19 -20.66 5.67
C LYS A 32 21.61 -20.70 7.15
N ASP A 33 21.42 -19.61 7.87
CA ASP A 33 21.78 -19.47 9.29
C ASP A 33 20.55 -19.71 10.19
N GLY A 34 19.40 -20.07 9.60
CA GLY A 34 18.16 -20.38 10.30
C GLY A 34 17.32 -19.15 10.65
N MET A 35 17.71 -17.95 10.19
CA MET A 35 17.01 -16.69 10.41
C MET A 35 15.76 -16.64 9.54
N ASN A 36 14.64 -16.22 10.13
CA ASN A 36 13.39 -16.05 9.37
C ASN A 36 13.47 -14.81 8.47
N GLY A 37 12.78 -14.86 7.34
CA GLY A 37 12.51 -13.66 6.56
C GLY A 37 11.52 -12.71 7.25
N GLU A 38 11.25 -11.59 6.59
CA GLU A 38 10.34 -10.55 7.08
C GLU A 38 9.13 -10.37 6.16
N LEU A 39 8.17 -9.55 6.60
CA LEU A 39 7.04 -9.13 5.77
C LEU A 39 7.36 -7.78 5.13
N TYR A 40 7.44 -7.75 3.81
CA TYR A 40 7.66 -6.53 3.03
C TYR A 40 6.35 -6.00 2.47
N ARG A 41 6.16 -4.68 2.55
CA ARG A 41 4.98 -3.98 2.03
C ARG A 41 5.41 -2.83 1.14
N PHE A 42 4.88 -2.80 -0.08
CA PHE A 42 5.30 -1.83 -1.08
C PHE A 42 4.15 -1.37 -1.97
N TYR A 43 4.32 -0.16 -2.49
CA TYR A 43 3.40 0.50 -3.42
C TYR A 43 4.22 1.19 -4.50
N ALA A 44 3.75 1.10 -5.75
CA ALA A 44 4.41 1.66 -6.93
C ALA A 44 4.15 3.17 -7.08
N GLY A 45 4.32 3.93 -5.99
CA GLY A 45 4.06 5.36 -5.96
C GLY A 45 4.16 5.92 -4.54
N THR A 46 3.67 7.15 -4.39
CA THR A 46 3.54 7.84 -3.10
C THR A 46 2.12 8.37 -2.96
N ASN A 47 1.74 8.79 -1.75
CA ASN A 47 0.55 9.64 -1.60
C ASN A 47 0.81 11.04 -2.16
N GLU A 48 -0.22 11.89 -2.16
CA GLU A 48 -0.14 13.27 -2.69
C GLU A 48 0.88 14.17 -1.98
N MET A 49 1.43 13.73 -0.84
CA MET A 49 2.45 14.43 -0.07
C MET A 49 3.86 13.83 -0.27
N LEU A 50 4.05 12.98 -1.30
CA LEU A 50 5.29 12.26 -1.58
C LEU A 50 5.75 11.34 -0.43
N ASN A 51 4.81 10.89 0.40
CA ASN A 51 5.05 10.00 1.53
C ASN A 51 4.55 8.57 1.25
N PRO A 52 4.98 7.58 2.06
CA PRO A 52 4.41 6.23 2.03
C PRO A 52 2.89 6.24 2.22
N ILE A 53 2.21 5.26 1.63
CA ILE A 53 0.78 5.04 1.87
C ILE A 53 0.63 4.30 3.21
N VAL A 54 -0.35 4.72 4.01
CA VAL A 54 -0.81 3.98 5.20
C VAL A 54 -2.21 3.46 4.93
N TRP A 55 -2.36 2.13 4.94
CA TRP A 55 -3.64 1.46 4.71
C TRP A 55 -3.90 0.42 5.80
N GLN A 56 -5.08 0.50 6.43
CA GLN A 56 -5.47 -0.37 7.56
C GLN A 56 -4.40 -0.45 8.67
N GLY A 57 -3.68 0.66 8.92
CA GLY A 57 -2.62 0.72 9.93
C GLY A 57 -1.26 0.19 9.47
N ASN A 58 -1.13 -0.30 8.25
CA ASN A 58 0.13 -0.77 7.67
C ASN A 58 0.73 0.28 6.73
N THR A 59 2.04 0.49 6.84
CA THR A 59 2.79 1.38 5.95
C THR A 59 3.31 0.59 4.74
N TYR A 60 3.02 1.08 3.54
CA TYR A 60 3.51 0.55 2.27
C TYR A 60 4.58 1.50 1.72
N GLN A 61 5.82 1.00 1.64
CA GLN A 61 6.95 1.81 1.25
C GLN A 61 6.91 2.11 -0.26
N PRO A 62 7.22 3.35 -0.68
CA PRO A 62 7.34 3.70 -2.08
C PRO A 62 8.54 2.94 -2.65
N PHE A 63 8.28 2.03 -3.57
CA PHE A 63 9.32 1.30 -4.28
C PHE A 63 8.92 1.25 -5.74
N GLY A 64 9.89 1.35 -6.65
CA GLY A 64 9.67 1.16 -8.09
C GLY A 64 9.35 -0.30 -8.40
N ALA A 65 8.26 -0.82 -7.86
CA ALA A 65 7.78 -2.16 -8.07
C ALA A 65 6.87 -2.14 -9.31
N ASN A 66 7.29 -2.86 -10.35
CA ASN A 66 6.40 -3.19 -11.45
C ASN A 66 6.14 -4.70 -11.38
N ALA A 67 4.91 -5.06 -11.03
CA ALA A 67 4.50 -6.44 -10.91
C ALA A 67 3.60 -6.78 -12.10
N THR A 68 4.05 -7.69 -12.96
CA THR A 68 3.35 -8.11 -14.18
C THR A 68 2.97 -9.59 -14.09
N GLY A 69 2.09 -10.06 -14.98
CA GLY A 69 1.72 -11.47 -15.05
C GLY A 69 0.52 -11.87 -14.17
N PHE A 70 -0.15 -10.93 -13.52
CA PHE A 70 -1.45 -11.19 -12.91
C PHE A 70 -2.53 -11.27 -14.01
N SER A 71 -3.22 -12.41 -14.09
CA SER A 71 -4.41 -12.58 -14.93
C SER A 71 -5.64 -12.47 -14.03
N LEU A 72 -6.64 -11.70 -14.44
CA LEU A 72 -7.95 -11.61 -13.76
C LEU A 72 -8.74 -12.93 -13.90
#